data_AF-A0A5C7VGS3-F1
#
_entry.id   AF-A0A5C7VGS3-F1
#
_cell.length_a   1.000
_cell.length_b   1.000
_cell.length_c   1.000
_cell.angle_alpha   90.00
_cell.angle_beta   90.00
_cell.angle_gamma   90.00
#
_symmetry.space_group_name_H-M   'P 1'
#
loop_
_entity.id
_entity.type
_entity.pdbx_description
1 polymer ?
#
loop_
_entity_poly.entity_id
_entity_poly.type
_entity_poly.pdbx_seq_one_letter_code
_entity_poly.pdbx_strand_id
1 'polypeptide(L)'
;MMKRMLWLKVIGLFVLGFYFSTISAQQSGQLIIEAQIQDLEASLLRTTQHQQSVFQQFQMLQEIRRFEVAQDSFTTLSQSPQAGGTLNSPIVDYDDAVRAKQDRQRKLQQYTLDLETLYQRFQELESEKRMIMEQIDLLNRQKKQKVE
;
A
#
# COMPACT_ATOMS: atom_id res chain seq x y z
N MET A 1 -52.62 -67.17 -29.43
CA MET A 1 -51.92 -65.87 -29.41
C MET A 1 -52.06 -65.29 -28.00
N MET A 2 -51.05 -65.43 -27.13
CA MET A 2 -50.05 -64.39 -26.77
C MET A 2 -50.71 -63.08 -26.30
N LYS A 3 -50.40 -62.42 -25.17
CA LYS A 3 -49.44 -62.58 -24.07
C LYS A 3 -49.81 -61.49 -23.02
N ARG A 4 -49.82 -61.85 -21.73
CA ARG A 4 -49.31 -61.11 -20.53
C ARG A 4 -49.88 -59.70 -20.23
N MET A 5 -50.58 -59.49 -19.11
CA MET A 5 -50.09 -59.42 -17.71
C MET A 5 -49.26 -58.16 -17.43
N LEU A 6 -49.58 -57.49 -16.30
CA LEU A 6 -48.84 -56.41 -15.60
C LEU A 6 -49.11 -54.98 -16.15
N TRP A 7 -49.79 -54.08 -15.43
CA TRP A 7 -49.20 -53.35 -14.31
C TRP A 7 -50.28 -52.75 -13.37
N LEU A 8 -50.48 -53.42 -12.23
CA LEU A 8 -50.76 -52.77 -10.94
C LEU A 8 -49.42 -52.18 -10.49
N LYS A 9 -49.23 -50.85 -10.53
CA LYS A 9 -48.21 -50.07 -9.77
C LYS A 9 -48.09 -48.64 -10.32
N VAL A 10 -48.91 -47.70 -9.86
CA VAL A 10 -48.50 -46.28 -9.82
C VAL A 10 -48.96 -45.64 -8.50
N ILE A 11 -48.91 -46.43 -7.42
CA ILE A 11 -48.89 -45.93 -6.04
C ILE A 11 -47.46 -46.20 -5.59
N GLY A 12 -46.60 -45.18 -5.64
CA GLY A 12 -45.19 -45.31 -5.22
C GLY A 12 -44.15 -44.53 -6.01
N LEU A 13 -44.47 -43.37 -6.60
CA LEU A 13 -43.45 -42.48 -7.18
C LEU A 13 -43.92 -41.02 -7.22
N PHE A 14 -44.45 -40.53 -6.09
CA PHE A 14 -44.83 -39.11 -5.92
C PHE A 14 -44.27 -38.51 -4.63
N VAL A 15 -43.16 -39.07 -4.14
CA VAL A 15 -42.49 -38.62 -2.89
C VAL A 15 -41.01 -38.23 -3.11
N LEU A 16 -40.50 -38.26 -4.35
CA LEU A 16 -39.05 -38.06 -4.60
C LEU A 16 -38.74 -37.00 -5.68
N GLY A 17 -39.51 -35.91 -5.71
CA GLY A 17 -39.30 -34.82 -6.68
C GLY A 17 -39.57 -33.42 -6.14
N PHE A 18 -39.66 -33.25 -4.82
CA PHE A 18 -40.02 -31.96 -4.18
C PHE A 18 -39.00 -31.51 -3.13
N TYR A 19 -37.73 -31.88 -3.28
CA TYR A 19 -36.64 -31.45 -2.39
C TYR A 19 -35.47 -30.74 -3.10
N PHE A 20 -35.67 -30.22 -4.32
CA PHE A 20 -34.55 -29.66 -5.10
C PHE A 20 -34.86 -28.31 -5.78
N SER A 21 -35.57 -27.40 -5.12
CA SER A 21 -35.83 -26.06 -5.69
C SER A 21 -35.43 -24.86 -4.82
N THR A 22 -34.57 -25.05 -3.82
CA THR A 22 -34.08 -23.92 -2.99
C THR A 22 -32.58 -23.63 -3.09
N ILE A 23 -31.81 -24.37 -3.89
CA ILE A 23 -30.32 -24.25 -3.89
C ILE A 23 -29.78 -23.09 -4.75
N SER A 24 -30.54 -22.57 -5.72
CA SER A 24 -30.02 -21.61 -6.70
C SER A 24 -29.76 -20.19 -6.16
N ALA A 25 -30.45 -19.75 -5.10
CA ALA A 25 -30.26 -18.39 -4.54
C ALA A 25 -29.03 -18.27 -3.62
N GLN A 26 -28.59 -19.39 -3.01
CA GLN A 26 -27.46 -19.41 -2.08
C GLN A 26 -26.12 -19.34 -2.83
N GLN A 27 -26.06 -19.90 -4.04
CA GLN A 27 -24.84 -19.95 -4.85
C GLN A 27 -24.44 -18.58 -5.44
N SER A 28 -25.41 -17.73 -5.81
CA SER A 28 -25.14 -16.37 -6.30
C SER A 28 -24.59 -15.44 -5.22
N GLY A 29 -25.10 -15.54 -3.97
CA GLY A 29 -24.63 -14.71 -2.86
C GLY A 29 -23.20 -15.01 -2.42
N GLN A 30 -22.77 -16.27 -2.59
CA GLN A 30 -21.41 -16.69 -2.23
C GLN A 30 -20.37 -16.26 -3.27
N LEU A 31 -20.71 -16.29 -4.56
CA LEU A 31 -19.85 -15.78 -5.63
C LEU A 31 -19.61 -14.26 -5.51
N ILE A 32 -20.61 -13.51 -5.08
CA ILE A 32 -20.49 -12.06 -4.85
C ILE A 32 -19.57 -11.73 -3.66
N ILE A 33 -19.61 -12.53 -2.59
CA ILE A 33 -18.70 -12.34 -1.44
C ILE A 33 -17.26 -12.69 -1.83
N GLU A 34 -17.06 -13.77 -2.59
CA GLU A 34 -15.73 -14.16 -3.08
C GLU A 34 -15.10 -13.08 -3.95
N ALA A 35 -15.84 -12.53 -4.91
CA ALA A 35 -15.36 -11.46 -5.78
C ALA A 35 -14.94 -10.22 -4.97
N GLN A 36 -15.73 -9.82 -3.97
CA GLN A 36 -15.39 -8.69 -3.10
C GLN A 36 -14.12 -8.94 -2.27
N ILE A 37 -13.92 -10.16 -1.78
CA ILE A 37 -12.69 -10.52 -1.07
C ILE A 37 -11.49 -10.40 -2.01
N GLN A 38 -11.59 -10.92 -3.25
CA GLN A 38 -10.51 -10.82 -4.24
C GLN A 38 -10.16 -9.37 -4.59
N ASP A 39 -11.16 -8.51 -4.76
CA ASP A 39 -10.96 -7.08 -5.01
C ASP A 39 -10.26 -6.39 -3.83
N LEU A 40 -10.64 -6.72 -2.60
CA LEU A 40 -10.00 -6.19 -1.39
C LEU A 40 -8.56 -6.70 -1.23
N GLU A 41 -8.28 -7.95 -1.56
CA GLU A 41 -6.92 -8.51 -1.55
C GLU A 41 -6.03 -7.82 -2.59
N ALA A 42 -6.56 -7.55 -3.80
CA ALA A 42 -5.86 -6.80 -4.82
C ALA A 42 -5.57 -5.36 -4.35
N SER A 43 -6.53 -4.72 -3.69
CA SER A 43 -6.34 -3.39 -3.07
C SER A 43 -5.28 -3.44 -1.98
N LEU A 44 -5.31 -4.45 -1.11
CA LEU A 44 -4.34 -4.65 -0.03
C LEU A 44 -2.91 -4.77 -0.57
N LEU A 45 -2.73 -5.54 -1.64
CA LEU A 45 -1.44 -5.69 -2.31
C LEU A 45 -0.95 -4.35 -2.84
N ARG A 46 -1.81 -3.60 -3.53
CA ARG A 46 -1.47 -2.28 -4.07
C ARG A 46 -1.08 -1.29 -2.97
N THR A 47 -1.86 -1.22 -1.88
CA THR A 47 -1.59 -0.34 -0.74
C THR A 47 -0.26 -0.73 -0.07
N THR A 48 0.03 -2.02 0.06
CA THR A 48 1.30 -2.52 0.59
C THR A 48 2.49 -2.13 -0.29
N GLN A 49 2.37 -2.29 -1.62
CA GLN A 49 3.41 -1.86 -2.56
C GLN A 49 3.64 -0.35 -2.49
N HIS A 50 2.58 0.43 -2.39
CA HIS A 50 2.68 1.88 -2.26
C HIS A 50 3.38 2.26 -0.95
N GLN A 51 3.06 1.60 0.16
CA GLN A 51 3.71 1.83 1.44
C GLN A 51 5.22 1.56 1.38
N GLN A 52 5.62 0.47 0.72
CA GLN A 52 7.04 0.16 0.51
C GLN A 52 7.74 1.24 -0.33
N SER A 53 7.09 1.73 -1.39
CA SER A 53 7.64 2.82 -2.20
C SER A 53 7.81 4.12 -1.42
N VAL A 54 6.82 4.49 -0.59
CA VAL A 54 6.91 5.68 0.28
C VAL A 54 8.05 5.53 1.29
N PHE A 55 8.20 4.35 1.88
CA PHE A 55 9.30 4.07 2.79
C PHE A 55 10.67 4.19 2.10
N GLN A 56 10.83 3.66 0.89
CA GLN A 56 12.06 3.80 0.11
C GLN A 56 12.38 5.26 -0.21
N GLN A 57 11.37 6.05 -0.62
CA GLN A 57 11.54 7.48 -0.88
C GLN A 57 11.99 8.22 0.37
N PHE A 58 11.42 7.89 1.53
CA PHE A 58 11.81 8.47 2.81
C PHE A 58 13.27 8.17 3.13
N GLN A 59 13.71 6.91 2.98
CA GLN A 59 15.11 6.53 3.20
C GLN A 59 16.06 7.28 2.25
N MET A 60 15.72 7.33 0.97
CA MET A 60 16.51 8.05 -0.04
C MET A 60 16.64 9.54 0.32
N LEU A 61 15.55 10.19 0.72
CA LEU A 61 15.56 11.60 1.07
C LEU A 61 16.34 11.88 2.36
N GLN A 62 16.29 10.97 3.34
CA GLN A 62 17.13 11.08 4.54
C GLN A 62 18.62 11.05 4.18
N GLU A 63 19.01 10.17 3.26
CA GLU A 63 20.39 10.06 2.82
C GLU A 63 20.85 11.32 2.08
N ILE A 64 20.04 11.85 1.15
CA ILE A 64 20.32 13.14 0.48
C ILE A 64 20.52 14.24 1.51
N ARG A 65 19.60 14.38 2.48
CA ARG A 65 19.72 15.39 3.54
C ARG A 65 21.01 15.21 4.34
N ARG A 66 21.39 13.97 4.67
CA ARG A 66 22.64 13.67 5.38
C ARG A 66 23.86 14.13 4.59
N PHE A 67 23.89 13.88 3.28
CA PHE A 67 24.97 14.34 2.41
C PHE A 67 25.06 15.87 2.39
N GLU A 68 23.94 16.58 2.28
CA GLU A 68 23.96 18.05 2.25
C GLU A 68 24.42 18.68 3.57
N VAL A 69 24.09 18.07 4.71
CA VAL A 69 24.60 18.50 6.03
C VAL A 69 26.11 18.21 6.16
N ALA A 70 26.56 17.05 5.70
CA ALA A 70 27.98 16.70 5.72
C ALA A 70 28.82 17.60 4.80
N GLN A 71 28.29 17.94 3.62
CA GLN A 71 28.91 18.88 2.70
C GLN A 71 29.03 20.28 3.31
N ASP A 72 28.02 20.72 4.07
CA ASP A 72 28.05 22.01 4.78
C ASP A 72 29.18 22.07 5.82
N SER A 73 29.32 21.01 6.59
CA SER A 73 30.38 20.84 7.58
C SER A 73 31.77 20.90 6.93
N PHE A 74 31.93 20.32 5.73
CA PHE A 74 33.20 20.38 5.00
C PHE A 74 33.49 21.79 4.44
N THR A 75 32.49 22.44 3.82
CA THR A 75 32.68 23.79 3.25
C THR A 75 32.97 24.87 4.30
N THR A 76 32.42 24.75 5.51
CA THR A 76 32.68 25.70 6.60
C THR A 76 34.10 25.59 7.16
N LEU A 77 34.70 24.38 7.15
CA LEU A 77 36.08 24.16 7.56
C LEU A 77 37.10 24.67 6.54
N SER A 78 36.80 24.60 5.24
CA SER A 78 37.68 25.10 4.16
C SER A 78 37.70 26.62 4.00
N GLN A 79 36.73 27.34 4.59
CA GLN A 79 36.66 28.81 4.55
C GLN A 79 37.30 29.49 5.78
N SER A 80 37.86 28.73 6.72
CA SER A 80 38.67 29.31 7.79
C SER A 80 39.96 29.87 7.17
N PRO A 81 40.33 31.14 7.44
CA PRO A 81 41.53 31.73 6.85
C PRO A 81 42.75 31.00 7.41
N GLN A 82 43.32 30.08 6.63
CA GLN A 82 44.69 29.63 6.87
C GLN A 82 45.61 30.83 6.69
N ALA A 83 46.06 31.38 7.81
CA ALA A 83 47.23 32.24 7.87
C ALA A 83 48.44 31.42 7.43
N GLY A 84 48.76 31.42 6.13
CA GLY A 84 49.90 30.69 5.58
C GLY A 84 49.81 30.55 4.07
N GLY A 85 50.64 31.31 3.36
CA GLY A 85 50.49 31.59 1.94
C GLY A 85 50.57 30.38 1.00
N THR A 86 49.76 30.44 -0.06
CA THR A 86 50.13 30.24 -1.47
C THR A 86 48.89 30.58 -2.30
N LEU A 87 48.91 31.77 -2.93
CA LEU A 87 47.80 32.35 -3.69
C LEU A 87 47.66 31.65 -5.04
N ASN A 88 46.64 30.79 -5.17
CA ASN A 88 45.95 30.45 -6.43
C ASN A 88 44.57 29.81 -6.13
N SER A 89 43.92 30.20 -5.04
CA SER A 89 42.51 29.84 -4.83
C SER A 89 41.65 30.93 -5.46
N PRO A 90 40.67 30.60 -6.33
CA PRO A 90 39.74 31.59 -6.86
C PRO A 90 39.13 32.36 -5.70
N ILE A 91 39.19 33.69 -5.76
CA ILE A 91 38.49 34.54 -4.80
C ILE A 91 37.00 34.28 -5.03
N VAL A 92 36.39 33.48 -4.15
CA VAL A 92 34.95 33.24 -4.18
C VAL A 92 34.28 34.56 -3.82
N ASP A 93 33.37 35.04 -4.67
CA ASP A 93 32.57 36.22 -4.39
C ASP A 93 31.78 35.99 -3.09
N TYR A 94 31.89 36.94 -2.15
CA TYR A 94 31.20 36.87 -0.86
C TYR A 94 29.68 36.74 -1.07
N ASP A 95 29.12 37.44 -2.05
CA ASP A 95 27.69 37.41 -2.34
C ASP A 95 27.27 36.04 -2.89
N ASP A 96 28.15 35.38 -3.65
CA ASP A 96 27.91 34.01 -4.13
C ASP A 96 27.95 33.00 -2.98
N ALA A 97 28.89 33.15 -2.06
CA ALA A 97 28.98 32.29 -0.88
C ALA A 97 27.75 32.43 0.04
N VAL A 98 27.28 33.67 0.26
CA VAL A 98 26.07 33.94 1.05
C VAL A 98 24.83 33.37 0.35
N ARG A 99 24.67 33.56 -0.96
CA ARG A 99 23.56 33.00 -1.73
C ARG A 99 23.56 31.47 -1.70
N ALA A 100 24.71 30.83 -1.91
CA ALA A 100 24.82 29.37 -1.86
C ALA A 100 24.43 28.80 -0.50
N LYS A 101 24.83 29.47 0.60
CA LYS A 101 24.44 29.09 1.96
C LYS A 101 22.93 29.20 2.18
N GLN A 102 22.32 30.29 1.74
CA GLN A 102 20.86 30.48 1.85
C GLN A 102 20.08 29.45 1.02
N ASP A 103 20.50 29.19 -0.21
CA ASP A 103 19.86 28.20 -1.08
C ASP A 103 19.95 26.80 -0.48
N ARG A 104 21.11 26.44 0.11
CA ARG A 104 21.26 25.16 0.83
C ARG A 104 20.35 25.07 2.05
N GLN A 105 20.25 26.13 2.85
CA GLN A 105 19.33 26.16 3.99
C GLN A 105 17.87 25.96 3.55
N ARG A 106 17.45 26.61 2.45
CA ARG A 106 16.11 26.39 1.87
C ARG A 106 15.89 24.94 1.44
N LYS A 107 16.89 24.31 0.78
CA LYS A 107 16.81 22.88 0.42
C LYS A 107 16.67 21.97 1.64
N LEU A 108 17.44 22.21 2.70
CA LEU A 108 17.36 21.40 3.92
C LEU A 108 15.99 21.53 4.61
N GLN A 109 15.40 22.72 4.61
CA GLN A 109 14.04 22.94 5.10
C GLN A 109 13.02 22.19 4.25
N GLN A 110 13.14 22.26 2.92
CA GLN A 110 12.27 21.52 2.01
C GLN A 110 12.34 20.01 2.27
N TYR A 111 13.54 19.45 2.38
CA TYR A 111 13.70 18.01 2.69
C TYR A 111 13.07 17.62 4.02
N THR A 112 13.09 18.51 5.02
CA THR A 112 12.40 18.24 6.29
C THR A 112 10.88 18.17 6.12
N LEU A 113 10.28 19.09 5.37
CA LEU A 113 8.84 19.07 5.08
C LEU A 113 8.43 17.86 4.24
N ASP A 114 9.25 17.51 3.25
CA ASP A 114 9.03 16.35 2.39
C ASP A 114 9.11 15.04 3.19
N LEU A 115 10.08 14.92 4.12
CA LEU A 115 10.17 13.77 5.03
C LEU A 115 8.94 13.65 5.94
N GLU A 116 8.44 14.74 6.48
CA GLU A 116 7.21 14.75 7.28
C GLU A 116 6.01 14.32 6.44
N THR A 117 5.88 14.83 5.22
CA THR A 117 4.82 14.45 4.29
C THR A 117 4.86 12.95 3.96
N LEU A 118 6.04 12.41 3.68
CA LEU A 118 6.22 10.97 3.43
C LEU A 118 5.87 10.13 4.66
N TYR A 119 6.20 10.59 5.87
CA TYR A 119 5.82 9.92 7.11
C TYR A 119 4.31 9.89 7.32
N GLN A 120 3.63 11.02 7.13
CA GLN A 120 2.16 11.09 7.20
C GLN A 120 1.53 10.16 6.17
N ARG A 121 2.03 10.17 4.93
CA ARG A 121 1.54 9.28 3.88
C ARG A 121 1.71 7.80 4.23
N PHE A 122 2.84 7.44 4.85
CA PHE A 122 3.06 6.09 5.33
C PHE A 122 2.04 5.67 6.40
N GLN A 123 1.75 6.56 7.35
CA GLN A 123 0.74 6.34 8.41
C GLN A 123 -0.66 6.15 7.82
N GLU A 124 -1.04 7.00 6.84
CA GLU A 124 -2.30 6.88 6.11
C GLU A 124 -2.42 5.50 5.46
N LEU A 125 -1.41 5.07 4.71
CA LEU A 125 -1.41 3.77 4.02
C LEU A 125 -1.49 2.60 5.01
N GLU A 126 -0.84 2.72 6.17
CA GLU A 126 -0.93 1.71 7.23
C GLU A 126 -2.36 1.62 7.81
N SER A 127 -3.03 2.77 7.98
CA SER A 127 -4.44 2.80 8.41
C SER A 127 -5.37 2.19 7.37
N GLU A 128 -5.16 2.48 6.09
CA GLU A 128 -5.93 1.92 4.97
C GLU A 128 -5.77 0.39 4.91
N LYS A 129 -4.53 -0.10 5.05
CA LYS A 129 -4.21 -1.53 5.10
C LYS A 129 -5.00 -2.24 6.19
N ARG A 130 -5.06 -1.66 7.41
CA ARG A 130 -5.84 -2.22 8.53
C ARG A 130 -7.33 -2.28 8.22
N MET A 131 -7.90 -1.19 7.67
CA MET A 131 -9.32 -1.17 7.30
C MET A 131 -9.67 -2.19 6.22
N ILE A 132 -8.78 -2.42 5.24
CA ILE A 132 -8.98 -3.45 4.21
C ILE A 132 -8.96 -4.85 4.84
N MET A 133 -7.98 -5.13 5.72
CA MET A 133 -7.89 -6.41 6.43
C MET A 133 -9.14 -6.69 7.28
N GLU A 134 -9.64 -5.68 8.00
CA GLU A 134 -10.86 -5.80 8.79
C GLU A 134 -12.09 -6.12 7.92
N GLN A 135 -12.20 -5.52 6.74
CA GLN A 135 -13.28 -5.81 5.79
C GLN A 135 -13.19 -7.24 5.24
N ILE A 136 -11.99 -7.70 4.88
CA ILE A 136 -11.76 -9.08 4.46
C ILE A 136 -12.18 -10.05 5.56
N ASP A 137 -11.82 -9.78 6.82
CA ASP A 137 -12.19 -10.62 7.96
C ASP A 137 -13.71 -10.67 8.19
N LEU A 138 -14.40 -9.53 8.05
CA LEU A 138 -15.86 -9.46 8.14
C LEU A 138 -16.53 -10.28 7.05
N LEU A 139 -16.11 -10.13 5.80
CA LEU A 139 -16.64 -10.90 4.67
C LEU A 139 -16.37 -12.39 4.82
N ASN A 140 -15.18 -12.78 5.29
CA ASN A 140 -14.85 -14.17 5.57
C ASN A 140 -15.74 -14.77 6.66
N ARG A 141 -16.07 -14.02 7.72
CA ARG A 141 -17.03 -14.46 8.74
C ARG A 141 -18.44 -14.63 8.16
N GLN A 142 -18.90 -13.69 7.35
CA GLN A 142 -20.21 -13.78 6.69
C GLN A 142 -20.29 -14.97 5.73
N LYS A 143 -19.22 -15.24 4.98
CA LYS A 143 -19.11 -16.41 4.11
C LYS A 143 -19.27 -17.71 4.92
N LYS A 144 -18.58 -17.85 6.05
CA LYS A 144 -18.68 -19.04 6.92
C LYS A 144 -20.09 -19.24 7.47
N GLN A 145 -20.72 -18.18 7.96
CA GLN A 145 -22.10 -18.23 8.51
C GLN A 145 -23.19 -18.56 7.47
N LYS A 146 -22.93 -18.38 6.17
CA LYS A 146 -23.85 -18.77 5.09
C LYS A 146 -23.64 -20.20 4.59
N VAL A 147 -22.55 -20.83 5.01
CA VAL A 147 -22.18 -22.21 4.62
C VAL A 147 -22.60 -23.22 5.70
N GLU A 148 -22.68 -22.79 6.96
CA GLU A 148 -23.31 -23.52 8.08
C GLU A 148 -24.84 -23.41 8.05
#